data_AF-A0A7K1L894-F1
#
_entry.id   AF-A0A7K1L894-F1
#
_cell.length_a   1.000
_cell.length_b   1.000
_cell.length_c   1.000
_cell.angle_alpha   90.00
_cell.angle_beta   90.00
_cell.angle_gamma   90.00
#
_symmetry.space_group_name_H-M   'P 1'
#
loop_
_entity.id
_entity.type
_entity.pdbx_description
1 polymer ?
#
loop_
_entity_poly.entity_id
_entity_poly.type
_entity_poly.pdbx_seq_one_letter_code
_entity_poly.pdbx_strand_id
1 'polypeptide(L)'
;MTPQTGTDASELAHMGKVDVHPDVDRATEADEEAVLRQLYGEPDAEGVFRAEGDTSAEGDAEGDTEGDTGDGSGDDVPAEDG
;
A
#
# COMPACT_ATOMS: atom_id res chain seq x y z
N MET A 1 30.84 -1.62 36.02
CA MET A 1 29.43 -1.18 36.13
C MET A 1 28.65 -2.36 36.69
N THR A 2 28.27 -2.36 37.97
CA THR A 2 27.40 -3.40 38.53
C THR A 2 25.95 -2.99 38.28
N PRO A 3 25.11 -3.81 37.62
CA PRO A 3 23.70 -3.49 37.46
C PRO A 3 23.05 -3.47 38.85
N GLN A 4 22.42 -2.36 39.23
CA GLN A 4 21.66 -2.27 40.47
C GLN A 4 20.38 -3.10 40.31
N THR A 5 20.44 -4.37 40.69
CA THR A 5 19.31 -5.31 40.69
C THR A 5 18.45 -5.11 41.95
N GLY A 6 17.94 -3.91 42.15
CA GLY A 6 17.04 -3.60 43.23
C GLY A 6 16.07 -2.55 42.75
N THR A 7 14.90 -2.98 42.31
CA THR A 7 13.75 -2.07 42.23
C THR A 7 13.57 -1.54 43.65
N ASP A 8 13.85 -0.26 43.87
CA ASP A 8 13.77 0.32 45.20
C ASP A 8 12.32 0.16 45.67
N ALA A 9 12.09 -0.34 46.89
CA ALA A 9 10.72 -0.59 47.38
C ALA A 9 9.86 0.69 47.34
N SER A 10 10.52 1.86 47.40
CA SER A 10 9.91 3.15 47.17
C SER A 10 9.43 3.32 45.72
N GLU A 11 10.26 2.99 44.72
CA GLU A 11 9.89 3.06 43.31
C GLU A 11 8.69 2.15 43.00
N LEU A 12 8.66 0.93 43.54
CA LEU A 12 7.55 -0.01 43.35
C LEU A 12 6.21 0.55 43.86
N ALA A 13 6.22 1.27 44.99
CA ALA A 13 5.03 1.91 45.57
C ALA A 13 4.51 3.09 44.72
N HIS A 14 5.31 3.60 43.77
CA HIS A 14 4.97 4.73 42.90
C HIS A 14 4.57 4.31 41.48
N MET A 15 4.77 3.05 41.09
CA MET A 15 4.46 2.58 39.73
C MET A 15 2.97 2.73 39.36
N GLY A 16 2.05 2.62 40.33
CA GLY A 16 0.62 2.84 40.10
C GLY A 16 0.19 4.31 39.90
N LYS A 17 1.12 5.26 39.99
CA LYS A 17 0.89 6.71 39.83
C LYS A 17 1.34 7.25 38.48
N VAL A 18 1.86 6.39 37.61
CA VAL A 18 2.50 6.78 36.35
C VAL A 18 1.47 7.16 35.30
N ASP A 19 0.27 6.60 35.36
CA ASP A 19 -0.79 6.90 34.40
C ASP A 19 -1.85 7.82 35.02
N VAL A 20 -1.79 9.09 34.61
CA VAL A 20 -2.73 10.14 35.03
C VAL A 20 -4.00 10.10 34.15
N HIS A 21 -3.92 9.52 32.96
CA HIS A 21 -4.97 9.55 31.95
C HIS A 21 -5.03 8.23 31.18
N PRO A 22 -5.58 7.16 31.78
CA PRO A 22 -5.61 5.83 31.19
C PRO A 22 -6.41 5.73 29.88
N ASP A 23 -7.22 6.75 29.59
CA ASP A 23 -7.97 6.84 28.34
C ASP A 23 -7.15 7.40 27.16
N VAL A 24 -5.92 7.90 27.39
CA VAL A 24 -5.04 8.42 26.32
C VAL A 24 -4.48 7.28 25.47
N ASP A 25 -4.26 6.11 26.08
CA ASP A 25 -3.82 4.91 25.37
C ASP A 25 -5.00 4.14 24.73
N ARG A 26 -6.23 4.63 24.91
CA ARG A 26 -7.39 4.07 24.23
C ARG A 26 -7.39 4.53 22.78
N ALA A 27 -7.47 3.57 21.85
CA ALA A 27 -7.67 3.88 20.44
C ALA A 27 -8.90 4.80 20.28
N THR A 28 -8.68 5.98 19.70
CA THR A 28 -9.74 6.95 19.37
C THR A 28 -10.26 6.75 17.95
N GLU A 29 -9.53 5.98 17.15
CA GLU A 29 -9.88 5.61 15.79
C GLU A 29 -10.64 4.28 15.73
N ALA A 30 -11.39 4.10 14.64
CA ALA A 30 -12.02 2.82 14.36
C ALA A 30 -10.93 1.76 14.11
N ASP A 31 -11.27 0.52 14.43
CA ASP A 31 -10.41 -0.62 14.11
C ASP A 31 -10.06 -0.64 12.61
N GLU A 32 -8.83 -1.02 12.28
CA GLU A 32 -8.33 -1.08 10.91
C GLU A 32 -9.27 -1.86 10.00
N GLU A 33 -9.80 -3.00 10.46
CA GLU A 33 -10.71 -3.84 9.68
C GLU A 33 -12.06 -3.14 9.40
N ALA A 34 -12.53 -2.32 10.34
CA ALA A 34 -13.75 -1.53 10.16
C ALA A 34 -13.53 -0.40 9.13
N VAL A 35 -12.35 0.23 9.14
CA VAL A 35 -11.96 1.24 8.15
C VAL A 35 -11.83 0.61 6.77
N LEU A 36 -11.15 -0.54 6.67
CA LEU A 36 -10.95 -1.25 5.41
C LEU A 36 -12.29 -1.69 4.80
N ARG A 37 -13.23 -2.21 5.60
CA ARG A 37 -14.59 -2.54 5.12
C ARG A 37 -15.36 -1.33 4.61
N GLN A 38 -15.22 -0.18 5.27
CA GLN A 38 -15.89 1.04 4.84
C GLN A 38 -15.34 1.55 3.49
N LEU A 39 -14.03 1.42 3.27
CA LEU A 39 -13.37 1.95 2.07
C LEU A 39 -13.43 1.00 0.87
N TYR A 40 -13.29 -0.30 1.11
CA TYR A 40 -13.10 -1.31 0.06
C TYR A 40 -14.22 -2.38 0.03
N GLY A 41 -15.14 -2.38 0.99
CA GLY A 41 -16.18 -3.41 1.11
C GLY A 41 -15.68 -4.68 1.81
N GLU A 42 -16.37 -5.81 1.59
CA GLU A 42 -15.98 -7.08 2.21
C GLU A 42 -14.67 -7.61 1.58
N PRO A 43 -13.79 -8.24 2.39
CA PRO A 43 -12.60 -8.88 1.84
C PRO A 43 -12.96 -10.10 0.98
N ASP A 44 -12.06 -10.49 0.09
CA ASP A 44 -12.21 -11.71 -0.71
C ASP A 44 -12.03 -12.99 0.12
N ALA A 45 -12.11 -14.16 -0.53
CA ALA A 45 -11.98 -15.47 0.12
C ALA A 45 -10.61 -15.70 0.76
N GLU A 46 -9.58 -14.94 0.37
CA GLU A 46 -8.24 -14.97 0.93
C GLU A 46 -8.07 -13.96 2.08
N GLY A 47 -9.10 -13.16 2.36
CA GLY A 47 -9.08 -12.12 3.38
C GLY A 47 -8.47 -10.79 2.89
N VAL A 48 -8.32 -10.61 1.58
CA VAL A 48 -7.70 -9.40 0.99
C VAL A 48 -8.78 -8.39 0.62
N PHE A 49 -8.59 -7.14 1.04
CA PHE A 49 -9.42 -6.02 0.63
C PHE A 49 -8.93 -5.47 -0.71
N ARG A 50 -9.79 -5.47 -1.72
CA ARG A 50 -9.50 -4.94 -3.07
C ARG A 50 -10.54 -3.88 -3.42
N ALA A 51 -10.13 -2.81 -4.10
CA ALA A 51 -11.09 -1.83 -4.60
C ALA A 51 -12.04 -2.49 -5.60
N GLU A 52 -13.33 -2.14 -5.56
CA GLU A 52 -14.29 -2.55 -6.59
C GLU A 52 -13.80 -2.08 -7.97
N GLY A 53 -13.26 -3.01 -8.76
CA GLY A 53 -12.63 -2.73 -10.06
C GLY A 53 -11.29 -3.44 -10.27
N ASP A 54 -10.64 -3.91 -9.21
CA ASP A 54 -9.36 -4.65 -9.28
C ASP A 54 -9.56 -6.15 -9.60
N THR A 55 -10.61 -6.49 -10.35
CA THR A 55 -10.68 -7.76 -11.08
C THR A 55 -9.82 -7.64 -12.34
N SER A 56 -8.58 -7.18 -12.20
CA SER A 56 -7.59 -7.24 -13.25
C SER A 56 -7.08 -8.67 -13.27
N ALA A 57 -7.82 -9.53 -13.97
CA ALA A 57 -7.25 -10.69 -14.61
C ALA A 57 -6.26 -10.21 -15.68
N GLU A 58 -5.15 -9.61 -15.28
CA GLU A 58 -4.01 -9.29 -16.14
C GLU A 58 -3.20 -10.57 -16.32
N GLY A 59 -3.83 -11.48 -17.05
CA GLY A 59 -3.26 -12.67 -17.63
C GLY A 59 -3.76 -12.79 -19.05
N ASP A 60 -3.67 -11.71 -19.84
CA ASP A 60 -3.79 -11.78 -21.30
C ASP A 60 -2.38 -11.81 -21.87
N ALA A 61 -1.94 -13.03 -22.14
CA ALA A 61 -0.73 -13.34 -22.84
C ALA A 61 -0.85 -12.95 -24.33
N GLU A 62 0.32 -12.77 -24.96
CA GLU A 62 0.54 -12.76 -26.42
C GLU A 62 0.18 -11.46 -27.18
N GLY A 63 1.19 -10.63 -27.41
CA GLY A 63 1.14 -9.48 -28.32
C GLY A 63 2.45 -9.27 -29.07
N ASP A 64 3.14 -10.36 -29.45
CA ASP A 64 4.27 -10.34 -30.38
C ASP A 64 3.72 -10.09 -31.79
N THR A 65 3.40 -8.84 -32.13
CA THR A 65 3.12 -8.46 -33.51
C THR A 65 4.36 -7.80 -34.09
N GLU A 66 5.17 -8.60 -34.80
CA GLU A 66 6.24 -8.14 -35.68
C GLU A 66 5.66 -7.12 -36.68
N GLY A 67 5.94 -5.84 -36.44
CA GLY A 67 5.61 -4.76 -37.35
C GLY A 67 6.68 -4.58 -38.43
N ASP A 68 6.88 -5.59 -39.28
CA ASP A 68 7.55 -5.40 -40.57
C ASP A 68 6.58 -4.67 -41.52
N THR A 69 6.41 -3.37 -41.33
CA THR A 69 5.80 -2.53 -42.36
C THR A 69 6.93 -1.93 -43.18
N GLY A 70 7.26 -2.62 -44.27
CA GLY A 70 8.15 -2.09 -45.30
C GLY A 70 7.60 -0.76 -45.84
N ASP A 71 8.23 0.34 -45.43
CA ASP A 71 8.08 1.65 -46.06
C ASP A 71 8.82 1.64 -47.40
N GLY A 72 8.18 1.05 -48.40
CA GLY A 72 8.61 1.10 -49.78
C GLY A 72 7.65 1.96 -50.59
N SER A 73 7.92 3.27 -50.68
CA SER A 73 7.45 4.22 -51.71
C SER A 73 8.17 5.55 -51.44
N GLY A 74 9.20 5.98 -52.16
CA GLY A 74 9.17 6.22 -53.60
C GLY A 74 8.53 7.58 -53.91
N ASP A 75 9.07 8.68 -53.37
CA ASP A 75 8.67 10.03 -53.76
C ASP A 75 9.89 10.77 -54.35
N ASP A 76 9.91 10.80 -55.69
CA ASP A 76 10.76 11.62 -56.53
C ASP A 76 10.63 13.11 -56.15
N VAL A 77 11.76 13.72 -55.80
CA VAL A 77 11.86 15.17 -55.56
C VAL A 77 11.80 15.89 -56.92
N PRO A 78 10.81 16.77 -57.19
CA PRO A 78 10.87 17.59 -58.39
C PRO A 78 12.01 18.61 -58.25
N ALA A 79 12.89 18.66 -59.26
CA ALA A 79 13.93 19.67 -59.38
C ALA A 79 13.28 21.06 -59.55
N GLU A 80 13.61 22.00 -58.67
CA GLU A 80 13.24 23.40 -58.83
C GLU A 80 14.19 24.02 -59.89
N ASP A 81 13.61 24.49 -60.99
CA ASP A 81 14.27 25.22 -62.07
C ASP A 81 14.58 26.66 -61.60
N GLY A 82 15.83 27.09 -61.76
CA GLY A 82 16.32 28.44 -61.44
C GLY A 82 17.31 28.93 -62.48
#